data_AF-A0A2K3MCI3-F1
#
_entry.id   AF-A0A2K3MCI3-F1
#
_cell.length_a   1.000
_cell.length_b   1.000
_cell.length_c   1.000
_cell.angle_alpha   90.00
_cell.angle_beta   90.00
_cell.angle_gamma   90.00
#
_symmetry.space_group_name_H-M   'P 1'
#
loop_
_entity.id
_entity.type
_entity.pdbx_description
1 polymer ?
#
loop_
_entity_poly.entity_id
_entity_poly.type
_entity_poly.pdbx_seq_one_letter_code
_entity_poly.pdbx_strand_id
1 'polypeptide(L)'
;SVIVKRPKKLRSKVEKEQEEEVLVIEGIEFGSDKSIAFDVHVDDVEDDLSDPDQVEFVGSFVSLHHGHNGKTSTSFKVGISKVLENLNVDVDDDLVVTLVPKVGEGEVCIGNIMIEFLPKY
;
A
#
# COMPACT_ATOMS: atom_id res chain seq x y z
N SER A 1 -2.49 -5.17 10.02
CA SER A 1 -3.11 -5.15 8.68
C SER A 1 -4.38 -4.33 8.73
N VAL A 2 -4.91 -3.93 7.57
CA VAL A 2 -6.20 -3.26 7.43
C VAL A 2 -6.86 -3.71 6.14
N ILE A 3 -8.19 -3.82 6.14
CA ILE A 3 -8.98 -4.13 4.95
C ILE A 3 -9.24 -2.84 4.18
N VAL A 4 -8.90 -2.83 2.90
CA VAL A 4 -9.04 -1.67 2.01
C VAL A 4 -9.98 -2.03 0.86
N LYS A 5 -11.02 -1.21 0.71
CA LYS A 5 -11.99 -1.35 -0.37
C LYS A 5 -11.40 -0.95 -1.70
N ARG A 6 -11.60 -1.80 -2.70
CA ARG A 6 -11.28 -1.47 -4.09
C ARG A 6 -12.40 -0.62 -4.70
N PRO A 7 -12.08 0.43 -5.48
CA PRO A 7 -13.14 1.23 -6.07
C PRO A 7 -13.82 0.53 -7.25
N LYS A 8 -13.16 -0.46 -7.88
CA LYS A 8 -13.71 -1.23 -9.00
C LYS A 8 -13.03 -2.60 -9.12
N LYS A 9 -13.83 -3.63 -9.43
CA LYS A 9 -13.38 -5.00 -9.74
C LYS A 9 -13.60 -5.35 -11.21
N LEU A 10 -13.10 -6.51 -11.64
CA LEU A 10 -13.32 -7.08 -12.97
C LEU A 10 -13.02 -6.09 -14.12
N ARG A 11 -11.88 -5.41 -14.03
CA ARG A 11 -11.46 -4.45 -15.05
C ARG A 11 -11.10 -5.16 -16.34
N SER A 12 -11.52 -4.59 -17.46
CA SER A 12 -11.11 -5.03 -18.79
C SER A 12 -9.62 -4.72 -19.02
N LYS A 13 -9.00 -5.45 -19.97
CA LYS A 13 -7.60 -5.21 -20.37
C LYS A 13 -7.35 -3.75 -20.78
N VAL A 14 -8.29 -3.16 -21.52
CA VAL A 14 -8.21 -1.76 -21.96
C VAL A 14 -8.19 -0.81 -20.77
N GLU A 15 -9.05 -1.03 -19.77
CA GLU A 15 -9.08 -0.20 -18.56
C GLU A 15 -7.77 -0.33 -17.77
N LYS A 16 -7.20 -1.53 -17.66
CA LYS A 16 -5.90 -1.78 -17.00
C LYS A 16 -4.73 -1.14 -17.76
N GLU A 17 -4.84 -0.97 -19.07
CA GLU A 17 -3.85 -0.26 -19.90
C GLU A 17 -3.99 1.27 -19.79
N GLN A 18 -5.19 1.79 -19.57
CA GLN A 18 -5.48 3.22 -19.47
C GLN A 18 -5.33 3.79 -18.06
N GLU A 19 -5.54 2.99 -17.02
CA GLU A 19 -5.48 3.44 -15.62
C GLU A 19 -4.68 2.45 -14.77
N GLU A 20 -3.95 2.95 -13.77
CA GLU A 20 -3.26 2.15 -12.75
C GLU A 20 -4.08 2.18 -11.46
N GLU A 21 -4.35 1.01 -10.87
CA GLU A 21 -4.76 0.93 -9.46
C GLU A 21 -3.55 1.26 -8.60
N VAL A 22 -3.66 2.33 -7.81
CA VAL A 22 -2.59 2.83 -6.96
C VAL A 22 -3.04 2.74 -5.52
N LEU A 23 -2.28 2.00 -4.71
CA LEU A 23 -2.40 2.03 -3.26
C LEU A 23 -1.79 3.33 -2.75
N VAL A 24 -2.57 4.10 -2.01
CA VAL A 24 -2.20 5.38 -1.44
C VAL A 24 -2.26 5.29 0.08
N ILE A 25 -1.14 5.56 0.74
CA ILE A 25 -1.04 5.76 2.18
C ILE A 25 -0.83 7.26 2.41
N GLU A 26 -1.83 7.92 2.97
CA GLU A 26 -1.81 9.36 3.25
C GLU A 26 -1.62 9.66 4.73
N GLY A 27 -1.11 10.86 5.01
CA GLY A 27 -0.91 11.32 6.38
C GLY A 27 0.11 10.49 7.13
N ILE A 28 1.22 10.12 6.46
CA ILE A 28 2.36 9.48 7.11
C ILE A 28 3.09 10.57 7.89
N GLU A 29 2.89 10.59 9.20
CA GLU A 29 3.45 11.59 10.10
C GLU A 29 4.47 10.98 11.05
N PHE A 30 5.65 11.60 11.14
CA PHE A 30 6.73 11.17 12.03
C PHE A 30 7.69 12.34 12.34
N GLY A 31 8.56 12.17 13.34
CA GLY A 31 9.61 13.13 13.64
C GLY A 31 10.73 13.11 12.61
N SER A 32 11.13 14.26 12.07
CA SER A 32 12.21 14.36 11.07
C SER A 32 13.60 14.02 11.63
N ASP A 33 13.71 13.96 12.95
CA ASP A 33 14.86 13.50 13.70
C ASP A 33 15.01 11.97 13.73
N LYS A 34 14.06 11.22 13.13
CA LYS A 34 14.06 9.75 13.13
C LYS A 34 14.20 9.21 11.72
N SER A 35 14.88 8.07 11.59
CA SER A 35 14.81 7.26 10.39
C SER A 35 13.62 6.31 10.52
N ILE A 36 12.80 6.23 9.48
CA ILE A 36 11.60 5.40 9.41
C ILE A 36 11.70 4.48 8.21
N ALA A 37 11.38 3.21 8.40
CA ALA A 37 11.23 2.27 7.30
C ALA A 37 10.13 1.25 7.60
N PHE A 38 9.27 0.98 6.62
CA PHE A 38 8.31 -0.11 6.68
C PHE A 38 8.06 -0.67 5.28
N ASP A 39 7.79 -1.97 5.24
CA ASP A 39 7.39 -2.67 4.02
C ASP A 39 5.86 -2.70 3.94
N VAL A 40 5.36 -2.69 2.70
CA VAL A 40 3.95 -2.74 2.37
C VAL A 40 3.71 -4.01 1.58
N HIS A 41 2.73 -4.79 2.04
CA HIS A 41 2.28 -6.01 1.42
C HIS A 41 0.78 -5.96 1.16
N VAL A 42 0.35 -6.66 0.11
CA VAL A 42 -1.05 -6.82 -0.28
C VAL A 42 -1.38 -8.30 -0.35
N ASP A 43 -2.57 -8.65 0.12
CA ASP A 43 -3.09 -10.02 0.13
C ASP A 43 -4.60 -10.02 -0.15
N ASP A 44 -5.15 -11.20 -0.43
CA ASP A 44 -6.60 -11.45 -0.50
C ASP A 44 -7.25 -11.41 0.90
N VAL A 45 -8.58 -11.50 0.94
CA VAL A 45 -9.37 -11.44 2.20
C VAL A 45 -9.75 -12.85 2.70
N GLU A 46 -9.49 -13.92 1.94
CA GLU A 46 -9.95 -15.27 2.28
C GLU A 46 -9.00 -16.00 3.26
N ASP A 47 -9.03 -15.55 4.52
CA ASP A 47 -8.19 -15.98 5.66
C ASP A 47 -8.26 -17.50 6.04
N ASP A 48 -9.09 -18.33 5.38
CA ASP A 48 -9.26 -19.74 5.74
C ASP A 48 -8.48 -20.73 4.85
N LEU A 49 -7.94 -20.29 3.70
CA LEU A 49 -7.21 -21.15 2.76
C LEU A 49 -5.93 -20.53 2.16
N SER A 50 -5.61 -19.27 2.49
CA SER A 50 -4.45 -18.58 1.92
C SER A 50 -3.15 -19.22 2.41
N ASP A 51 -2.47 -19.92 1.50
CA ASP A 51 -1.10 -20.39 1.70
C ASP A 51 -0.23 -19.18 2.12
N PRO A 52 0.77 -19.36 3.01
CA PRO A 52 1.68 -18.29 3.42
C PRO A 52 2.45 -17.62 2.26
N ASP A 53 2.34 -18.17 1.05
CA ASP A 53 2.89 -17.65 -0.20
C ASP A 53 1.96 -16.67 -0.95
N GLN A 54 0.76 -16.34 -0.45
CA GLN A 54 -0.16 -15.40 -1.13
C GLN A 54 0.06 -13.91 -0.77
N VAL A 55 0.94 -13.60 0.19
CA VAL A 55 1.25 -12.21 0.55
C VAL A 55 2.27 -11.62 -0.44
N GLU A 56 1.85 -10.71 -1.32
CA GLU A 56 2.76 -10.08 -2.29
C GLU A 56 3.34 -8.77 -1.74
N PHE A 57 4.68 -8.63 -1.83
CA PHE A 57 5.38 -7.39 -1.51
C PHE A 57 5.14 -6.33 -2.61
N VAL A 58 4.64 -5.15 -2.22
CA VAL A 58 4.36 -4.07 -3.17
C VAL A 58 5.37 -2.93 -3.11
N GLY A 59 6.01 -2.70 -1.97
CA GLY A 59 7.07 -1.71 -1.86
C GLY A 59 7.47 -1.37 -0.42
N SER A 60 8.47 -0.52 -0.28
CA SER A 60 8.93 -0.02 1.02
C SER A 60 8.86 1.50 1.07
N PHE A 61 8.37 2.03 2.18
CA PHE A 61 8.57 3.43 2.52
C PHE A 61 9.85 3.58 3.34
N VAL A 62 10.72 4.49 2.93
CA VAL A 62 11.96 4.81 3.66
C VAL A 62 12.11 6.32 3.77
N SER A 63 12.28 6.79 4.99
CA SER A 63 12.70 8.16 5.28
C SER A 63 13.92 8.11 6.18
N LEU A 64 14.99 8.78 5.76
CA LEU A 64 16.20 8.89 6.57
C LEU A 64 16.09 10.07 7.52
N HIS A 65 16.81 10.01 8.63
CA HIS A 65 17.06 11.18 9.46
C HIS A 65 17.67 12.30 8.62
N HIS A 66 17.03 13.46 8.61
CA HIS A 66 17.60 14.68 8.05
C HIS A 66 17.48 15.76 9.13
N GLY A 67 18.62 16.37 9.52
CA GLY A 67 18.84 17.15 10.76
C GLY A 67 18.04 18.45 10.97
N HIS A 68 16.82 18.50 10.45
CA HIS A 68 15.83 19.51 10.78
C HIS A 68 15.01 19.02 11.98
N ASN A 69 14.77 19.88 12.98
CA ASN A 69 13.85 19.57 14.07
C ASN A 69 12.42 19.90 13.61
N GLY A 70 11.53 18.91 13.57
CA GLY A 70 10.16 19.10 13.12
C GLY A 70 9.36 17.81 12.98
N LYS A 71 8.11 17.97 12.55
CA LYS A 71 7.27 16.86 12.08
C LYS A 71 7.32 16.83 10.56
N THR A 72 7.50 15.64 10.00
CA THR A 72 7.34 15.37 8.57
C THR A 72 5.95 14.81 8.35
N SER A 73 5.26 15.29 7.31
CA SER A 73 4.01 14.71 6.81
C SER A 73 4.19 14.41 5.33
N THR A 74 3.90 13.18 4.92
CA THR A 74 4.08 12.73 3.54
C THR A 74 3.06 11.67 3.16
N SER A 75 3.14 11.19 1.92
CA SER A 75 2.34 10.08 1.40
C SER A 75 3.21 9.07 0.68
N PHE A 76 2.75 7.83 0.63
CA PHE A 76 3.34 6.75 -0.16
C PHE A 76 2.32 6.30 -1.20
N LYS A 77 2.75 6.17 -2.45
CA LYS A 77 1.92 5.75 -3.59
C LYS A 77 2.62 4.64 -4.35
N VAL A 78 1.92 3.54 -4.61
CA VAL A 78 2.47 2.42 -5.37
C VAL A 78 1.41 1.81 -6.28
N GLY A 79 1.78 1.58 -7.55
CA GLY A 79 0.91 0.88 -8.50
C GLY A 79 0.85 -0.60 -8.15
N ILE A 80 -0.37 -1.14 -8.06
CA ILE A 80 -0.65 -2.51 -7.64
C ILE A 80 -1.34 -3.34 -8.72
N SER A 81 -1.69 -2.78 -9.89
CA SER A 81 -2.49 -3.52 -10.90
C SER A 81 -1.86 -4.85 -11.30
N LYS A 82 -0.52 -4.87 -11.48
CA LYS A 82 0.23 -6.09 -11.81
C LYS A 82 0.27 -7.08 -10.63
N VAL A 83 0.33 -6.57 -9.40
CA VAL A 83 0.30 -7.38 -8.19
C VAL A 83 -1.06 -8.06 -8.04
N LEU A 84 -2.16 -7.32 -8.27
CA LEU A 84 -3.51 -7.89 -8.22
C LEU A 84 -3.75 -8.98 -9.27
N GLU A 85 -3.14 -8.85 -10.45
CA GLU A 85 -3.16 -9.91 -11.46
C GLU A 85 -2.42 -11.17 -11.02
N ASN A 86 -1.26 -11.02 -10.36
CA ASN A 86 -0.50 -12.16 -9.85
C ASN A 86 -1.25 -12.89 -8.72
N LEU A 87 -1.93 -12.13 -7.85
CA LEU A 87 -2.74 -12.64 -6.76
C LEU A 87 -4.08 -13.24 -7.23
N ASN A 88 -4.45 -13.06 -8.50
CA ASN A 88 -5.74 -13.48 -9.07
C ASN A 88 -6.99 -12.93 -8.34
N VAL A 89 -6.86 -11.78 -7.69
CA VAL A 89 -7.94 -11.14 -6.90
C VAL A 89 -8.85 -10.22 -7.73
N ASP A 90 -9.07 -10.55 -9.00
CA ASP A 90 -9.83 -9.68 -9.92
C ASP A 90 -11.32 -9.55 -9.56
N VAL A 91 -11.85 -10.51 -8.79
CA VAL A 91 -13.26 -10.57 -8.36
C VAL A 91 -13.50 -10.00 -6.96
N ASP A 92 -12.44 -9.84 -6.17
CA ASP A 92 -12.49 -9.41 -4.78
C ASP A 92 -12.79 -7.92 -4.66
N ASP A 93 -13.71 -7.59 -3.76
CA ASP A 93 -14.12 -6.22 -3.47
C ASP A 93 -13.17 -5.51 -2.48
N ASP A 94 -12.46 -6.30 -1.69
CA ASP A 94 -11.64 -5.87 -0.58
C ASP A 94 -10.26 -6.53 -0.69
N LEU A 95 -9.23 -5.87 -0.16
CA LEU A 95 -7.87 -6.40 -0.05
C LEU A 95 -7.35 -6.23 1.37
N VAL A 96 -6.44 -7.09 1.79
CA VAL A 96 -5.72 -6.92 3.05
C VAL A 96 -4.41 -6.20 2.77
N VAL A 97 -4.22 -5.04 3.38
CA VAL A 97 -2.96 -4.30 3.34
C VAL A 97 -2.22 -4.49 4.66
N THR A 98 -1.00 -5.00 4.58
CA THR A 98 -0.13 -5.22 5.74
C THR A 98 1.06 -4.30 5.69
N LEU A 99 1.25 -3.54 6.77
CA LEU A 99 2.39 -2.67 6.98
C LEU A 99 3.32 -3.32 8.00
N VAL A 100 4.55 -3.58 7.58
CA VAL A 100 5.55 -4.26 8.40
C VAL A 100 6.63 -3.25 8.79
N PRO A 101 6.61 -2.71 10.03
CA PRO A 101 7.65 -1.80 10.48
C PRO A 101 9.01 -2.51 10.47
N LYS A 102 10.02 -1.83 9.92
CA LYS A 102 11.43 -2.26 9.92
C LYS A 102 12.29 -1.38 10.81
N VAL A 103 12.03 -0.07 10.79
CA VAL A 103 12.75 0.94 11.59
C VAL A 103 11.76 2.00 12.06
N GLY A 104 11.85 2.41 13.33
CA GLY A 104 10.97 3.43 13.89
C GLY A 104 9.56 2.89 14.22
N GLU A 105 9.48 1.66 14.71
CA GLU A 105 8.21 1.08 15.16
C GLU A 105 7.57 1.96 16.25
N GLY A 106 6.27 2.24 16.10
CA GLY A 106 5.51 3.11 17.02
C GLY A 106 5.76 4.61 16.86
N GLU A 107 6.62 5.02 15.91
CA GLU A 107 7.00 6.43 15.70
C GLU A 107 6.30 7.08 14.50
N VAL A 108 5.44 6.32 13.83
CA VAL A 108 4.71 6.72 12.63
C VAL A 108 3.22 6.70 12.93
N CYS A 109 2.55 7.81 12.62
CA CYS A 109 1.09 7.85 12.52
C CYS A 109 0.71 7.76 11.04
N ILE A 110 -0.36 7.01 10.76
CA ILE A 110 -0.92 6.87 9.42
C ILE A 110 -2.34 7.43 9.46
N GLY A 111 -2.64 8.35 8.55
CA GLY A 111 -3.95 8.99 8.45
C GLY A 111 -4.96 8.12 7.72
N ASN A 112 -4.65 7.75 6.47
CA ASN A 112 -5.58 7.03 5.61
C ASN A 112 -4.86 6.03 4.70
N ILE A 113 -5.54 4.95 4.34
CA ILE A 113 -5.09 3.99 3.33
C ILE A 113 -6.25 3.74 2.38
N MET A 114 -6.03 4.00 1.09
CA MET A 114 -7.05 3.87 0.05
C MET A 114 -6.45 3.44 -1.27
N ILE A 115 -7.31 3.03 -2.20
CA ILE A 115 -6.94 2.70 -3.58
C ILE A 115 -7.58 3.72 -4.51
N GLU A 116 -6.80 4.26 -5.42
CA GLU A 116 -7.26 5.23 -6.43
C GLU A 116 -6.88 4.76 -7.83
N PHE A 117 -7.57 5.28 -8.84
CA PHE A 117 -7.22 5.11 -10.24
C PHE A 117 -6.46 6.33 -10.73
N LEU A 118 -5.24 6.12 -11.24
CA LEU A 118 -4.46 7.17 -11.90
C LEU A 118 -4.33 6.86 -13.40
N PRO A 119 -4.57 7.83 -14.30
CA PRO A 119 -4.35 7.63 -15.73
C PRO A 119 -2.91 7.23 -16.04
N LYS A 120 -2.77 6.19 -16.88
CA LYS A 120 -1.54 5.87 -17.58
C LYS A 120 -1.52 6.74 -18.83
N TYR A 121 -0.83 7.88 -18.72
CA TYR A 121 -0.58 8.88 -19.78
C TYR A 121 -1.73 9.83 -20.10
#